data_AF-A0A957ZXT6-F1
#
_entry.id   AF-A0A957ZXT6-F1
#
_cell.length_a   1.000
_cell.length_b   1.000
_cell.length_c   1.000
_cell.angle_alpha   90.00
_cell.angle_beta   90.00
_cell.angle_gamma   90.00
#
_symmetry.space_group_name_H-M   'P 1'
#
loop_
_entity.id
_entity.type
_entity.pdbx_description
1 polymer ?
#
loop_
_entity_poly.entity_id
_entity_poly.type
_entity_poly.pdbx_seq_one_letter_code
_entity_poly.pdbx_strand_id
1 'polypeptide(L)'
;MIRFDDVSFTYAADAPVVLDHVDLTIPEGDLALVIGPTGSGKSTLLGAICGLVPRFTGGVLAGTVAVDNVTTSNTQPRDLASIVGYLPQRVDDSFVTDVVEDELAWTTWRARASRILSSPS
;
A
#
# COMPACT_ATOMS: atom_id res chain seq x y z
N MET A 1 5.83 -8.29 8.15
CA MET A 1 4.48 -8.89 8.29
C MET A 1 3.39 -7.91 7.85
N ILE A 2 2.31 -8.37 7.21
CA ILE A 2 1.12 -7.56 6.85
C ILE A 2 -0.09 -8.09 7.63
N ARG A 3 -0.91 -7.20 8.20
CA ARG A 3 -2.10 -7.57 8.96
C ARG A 3 -3.30 -6.67 8.66
N PHE A 4 -4.45 -7.29 8.50
CA PHE A 4 -5.77 -6.68 8.48
C PHE A 4 -6.54 -7.23 9.69
N ASP A 5 -7.05 -6.32 10.53
CA ASP A 5 -7.90 -6.63 11.67
C ASP A 5 -9.28 -6.00 11.45
N ASP A 6 -10.28 -6.83 11.19
CA ASP A 6 -11.69 -6.48 10.97
C ASP A 6 -11.88 -5.30 9.98
N VAL A 7 -11.26 -5.39 8.81
CA VAL A 7 -11.19 -4.26 7.87
C VAL A 7 -12.39 -4.24 6.94
N SER A 8 -13.13 -3.13 6.99
CA SER A 8 -14.23 -2.83 6.06
C SER A 8 -14.01 -1.50 5.35
N PHE A 9 -14.34 -1.43 4.06
CA PHE A 9 -14.15 -0.22 3.26
C PHE A 9 -15.27 0.01 2.25
N THR A 10 -15.70 1.28 2.14
CA THR A 10 -16.58 1.76 1.08
C THR A 10 -16.08 3.10 0.51
N TYR A 11 -16.25 3.32 -0.80
CA TYR A 11 -15.83 4.56 -1.47
C TYR A 11 -16.77 5.75 -1.20
N ALA A 12 -18.03 5.48 -0.88
CA ALA A 12 -19.04 6.50 -0.54
C ALA A 12 -20.09 5.89 0.40
N ALA A 13 -20.82 6.72 1.15
CA ALA A 13 -21.78 6.25 2.14
C ALA A 13 -22.91 5.38 1.53
N ASP A 14 -23.24 5.61 0.26
CA ASP A 14 -24.25 4.90 -0.53
C ASP A 14 -23.65 3.87 -1.51
N ALA A 15 -22.32 3.72 -1.53
CA ALA A 15 -21.65 2.75 -2.39
C ALA A 15 -21.60 1.36 -1.71
N PRO A 16 -21.58 0.26 -2.50
CA PRO A 16 -21.37 -1.07 -1.98
C PRO A 16 -20.07 -1.18 -1.17
N VAL A 17 -20.13 -1.98 -0.10
CA VAL A 17 -18.95 -2.36 0.67
C VAL A 17 -18.01 -3.16 -0.25
N VAL A 18 -16.76 -2.70 -0.36
CA VAL A 18 -15.74 -3.25 -1.26
C VAL A 18 -14.83 -4.23 -0.54
N LEU A 19 -14.49 -3.93 0.72
CA LEU A 19 -13.86 -4.86 1.67
C LEU A 19 -14.85 -5.05 2.80
N ASP A 20 -15.18 -6.29 3.13
CA ASP A 20 -16.21 -6.63 4.11
C ASP A 20 -15.61 -7.54 5.18
N HIS A 21 -15.38 -6.99 6.38
CA HIS A 21 -14.85 -7.69 7.56
C HIS A 21 -13.63 -8.57 7.25
N VAL A 22 -12.63 -7.98 6.59
CA VAL A 22 -11.42 -8.69 6.16
C VAL A 22 -10.46 -8.87 7.33
N ASP A 23 -10.28 -10.12 7.76
CA ASP A 23 -9.20 -10.56 8.64
C ASP A 23 -8.15 -11.33 7.83
N LEU A 24 -6.94 -10.77 7.74
CA LEU A 24 -5.85 -11.33 6.93
C LEU A 24 -4.52 -11.12 7.62
N THR A 25 -3.70 -12.17 7.65
CA THR A 25 -2.31 -12.08 8.09
C THR A 25 -1.40 -12.69 7.03
N ILE A 26 -0.42 -11.92 6.58
CA ILE A 26 0.66 -12.39 5.70
C ILE A 26 1.98 -12.29 6.49
N PRO A 27 2.57 -13.44 6.87
CA PRO A 27 3.88 -13.49 7.53
C PRO A 27 4.99 -12.80 6.73
N GLU A 28 6.08 -12.47 7.42
CA GLU A 28 7.29 -12.01 6.75
C GLU A 28 7.93 -13.14 5.94
N GLY A 29 8.40 -12.83 4.74
CA GLY A 29 9.02 -13.79 3.83
C GLY A 29 8.03 -14.56 2.94
N ASP A 30 6.72 -14.42 3.18
CA ASP A 30 5.70 -15.12 2.42
C ASP A 30 5.39 -14.43 1.09
N LEU A 31 5.19 -15.26 0.05
CA LEU A 31 4.64 -14.84 -1.23
C LEU A 31 3.15 -15.16 -1.28
N ALA A 32 2.31 -14.13 -1.19
CA ALA A 32 0.85 -14.27 -1.29
C ALA A 32 0.34 -13.87 -2.68
N LEU A 33 -0.66 -14.60 -3.18
CA LEU A 33 -1.36 -14.28 -4.42
C LEU A 33 -2.82 -13.92 -4.12
N VAL A 34 -3.25 -12.74 -4.55
CA VAL A 34 -4.66 -12.29 -4.41
C VAL A 34 -5.37 -12.44 -5.75
N ILE A 35 -6.36 -13.32 -5.82
CA ILE A 35 -7.18 -13.58 -7.01
C ILE A 35 -8.66 -13.26 -6.78
N GLY A 36 -9.37 -12.97 -7.86
CA GLY A 36 -10.82 -12.72 -7.82
C GLY A 36 -11.30 -11.94 -9.06
N PRO A 37 -12.62 -11.87 -9.30
CA PRO A 37 -13.20 -11.15 -10.45
C PRO A 37 -12.83 -9.67 -10.47
N THR A 38 -12.89 -9.02 -11.64
CA THR A 38 -12.79 -7.56 -11.72
C THR A 38 -13.83 -6.90 -10.82
N GLY A 39 -13.42 -5.88 -10.05
CA GLY A 39 -14.29 -5.21 -9.08
C GLY A 39 -14.36 -5.87 -7.70
N SER A 40 -13.73 -7.03 -7.46
CA SER A 40 -13.75 -7.73 -6.16
C SER A 40 -12.92 -7.06 -5.05
N GLY A 41 -12.48 -5.82 -5.19
CA GLY A 41 -11.71 -5.10 -4.17
C GLY A 41 -10.20 -5.39 -4.10
N LYS A 42 -9.60 -6.14 -5.03
CA LYS A 42 -8.15 -6.45 -5.02
C LYS A 42 -7.25 -5.20 -4.99
N SER A 43 -7.50 -4.26 -5.89
CA SER A 43 -6.74 -3.01 -5.94
C SER A 43 -6.96 -2.17 -4.69
N THR A 44 -8.15 -2.25 -4.09
CA THR A 44 -8.48 -1.62 -2.81
C THR A 44 -7.69 -2.24 -1.66
N LEU A 45 -7.60 -3.57 -1.60
CA LEU A 45 -6.81 -4.31 -0.62
C LEU A 45 -5.32 -3.95 -0.73
N LEU A 46 -4.75 -3.99 -1.94
CA LEU A 46 -3.35 -3.60 -2.16
C LEU A 46 -3.12 -2.11 -1.85
N GLY A 47 -4.07 -1.25 -2.21
CA GLY A 47 -4.04 0.17 -1.88
C GLY A 47 -4.07 0.44 -0.38
N ALA A 48 -4.80 -0.36 0.40
CA ALA A 48 -4.83 -0.25 1.86
C ALA A 48 -3.49 -0.64 2.50
N ILE A 49 -2.80 -1.66 1.98
CA ILE A 49 -1.43 -2.04 2.37
C ILE A 49 -0.46 -0.88 2.11
N CYS A 50 -0.58 -0.23 0.96
CA CYS A 50 0.26 0.91 0.60
C CYS A 50 -0.12 2.22 1.31
N GLY A 51 -1.18 2.22 2.14
CA GLY A 51 -1.73 3.44 2.76
C GLY A 51 -2.35 4.42 1.77
N LEU A 52 -2.64 4.00 0.55
CA LEU A 52 -3.30 4.80 -0.49
C LEU A 52 -4.81 4.91 -0.25
N VAL A 53 -5.40 3.87 0.32
CA VAL A 53 -6.81 3.81 0.73
C VAL A 53 -6.89 3.99 2.25
N PRO A 54 -7.75 4.88 2.77
CA PRO A 54 -8.67 5.79 2.05
C PRO A 54 -7.99 7.10 1.60
N ARG A 55 -6.74 7.36 2.01
CA ARG A 55 -6.13 8.71 1.98
C ARG A 55 -6.24 9.46 0.64
N PHE A 56 -5.99 8.77 -0.48
CA PHE A 56 -5.99 9.37 -1.83
C PHE A 56 -7.21 9.00 -2.67
N THR A 57 -8.03 8.08 -2.19
CA THR A 57 -9.21 7.59 -2.91
C THR A 57 -10.53 8.08 -2.31
N GLY A 58 -10.49 8.65 -1.10
CA GLY A 58 -11.67 8.97 -0.32
C GLY A 58 -12.28 7.73 0.33
N GLY A 59 -13.56 7.83 0.69
CA GLY A 59 -14.30 6.75 1.33
C GLY A 59 -14.04 6.63 2.83
N VAL A 60 -14.58 5.55 3.41
CA VAL A 60 -14.53 5.25 4.83
C VAL A 60 -13.90 3.87 5.01
N LEU A 61 -12.80 3.84 5.77
CA LEU A 61 -12.15 2.60 6.20
C LEU A 61 -12.40 2.41 7.70
N ALA A 62 -12.94 1.26 8.07
CA ALA A 62 -13.04 0.76 9.43
C ALA A 62 -12.05 -0.40 9.65
N GLY A 63 -11.70 -0.67 10.90
CA GLY A 63 -10.69 -1.66 11.25
C GLY A 63 -9.26 -1.11 11.16
N THR A 64 -8.26 -2.01 11.20
CA THR A 64 -6.84 -1.65 11.19
C THR A 64 -6.08 -2.41 10.10
N VAL A 65 -5.26 -1.69 9.33
CA VAL A 65 -4.27 -2.26 8.43
C VAL A 65 -2.88 -1.88 8.92
N ALA A 66 -2.00 -2.87 9.07
CA ALA A 66 -0.63 -2.68 9.51
C ALA A 66 0.36 -3.42 8.60
N VAL A 67 1.51 -2.77 8.34
CA VAL A 67 2.65 -3.36 7.66
C VAL A 67 3.87 -3.16 8.54
N ASP A 68 4.56 -4.24 8.86
CA ASP A 68 5.73 -4.25 9.75
C ASP A 68 5.49 -3.53 11.09
N ASN A 69 4.33 -3.84 11.71
CA ASN A 69 3.83 -3.20 12.94
C ASN A 69 3.50 -1.71 12.83
N VAL A 70 3.50 -1.14 11.62
CA VAL A 70 3.17 0.25 11.34
C VAL A 70 1.77 0.36 10.75
N THR A 71 0.87 1.08 11.43
CA THR A 71 -0.51 1.30 10.96
C THR A 71 -0.54 2.24 9.75
N THR A 72 -1.16 1.82 8.65
CA THR A 72 -1.13 2.58 7.38
C THR A 72 -1.95 3.88 7.44
N SER A 73 -3.05 3.88 8.19
CA SER A 73 -3.94 5.04 8.37
C SER A 73 -3.35 6.18 9.21
N ASN A 74 -2.33 5.92 10.03
CA ASN A 74 -1.68 6.93 10.89
C ASN A 74 -0.25 7.29 10.46
N THR A 75 0.28 6.62 9.45
CA THR A 75 1.67 6.81 8.99
C THR A 75 1.73 7.68 7.74
N GLN A 76 2.69 8.61 7.70
CA GLN A 76 2.85 9.50 6.55
C GLN A 76 3.32 8.69 5.32
N PRO A 77 2.85 9.02 4.10
CA PRO A 77 3.18 8.24 2.90
C PRO A 77 4.68 8.02 2.67
N ARG A 78 5.51 9.00 3.02
CA ARG A 78 6.99 8.89 2.91
C ARG A 78 7.59 7.82 3.82
N ASP A 79 6.99 7.58 4.99
CA ASP A 79 7.49 6.63 5.96
C ASP A 79 7.03 5.22 5.55
N LEU A 80 5.80 5.09 5.03
CA LEU A 80 5.31 3.86 4.40
C LEU A 80 6.14 3.48 3.15
N ALA A 81 6.56 4.45 2.34
CA ALA A 81 7.38 4.22 1.16
C ALA A 81 8.78 3.63 1.49
N SER A 82 9.20 3.66 2.75
CA SER A 82 10.44 3.01 3.19
C SER A 82 10.28 1.49 3.45
N ILE A 83 9.04 1.02 3.60
CA ILE A 83 8.71 -0.37 3.96
C ILE A 83 7.82 -1.08 2.94
N VAL A 84 7.06 -0.33 2.12
CA VAL A 84 6.19 -0.87 1.07
C VAL A 84 6.63 -0.34 -0.29
N GLY A 85 6.99 -1.26 -1.19
CA GLY A 85 7.08 -1.00 -2.62
C GLY A 85 5.78 -1.35 -3.32
N TYR A 86 5.39 -0.57 -4.32
CA TYR A 86 4.15 -0.78 -5.06
C TYR A 86 4.40 -0.61 -6.56
N LEU A 87 3.98 -1.61 -7.34
CA LEU A 87 3.98 -1.55 -8.80
C LEU A 87 2.51 -1.57 -9.26
N PRO A 88 1.98 -0.46 -9.79
CA PRO A 88 0.60 -0.40 -10.26
C PRO A 88 0.38 -1.24 -11.51
N GLN A 89 -0.89 -1.51 -11.83
CA GLN A 89 -1.28 -2.28 -13.01
C GLN A 89 -0.82 -1.63 -14.33
N ARG A 90 -0.82 -0.30 -14.38
CA ARG A 90 -0.33 0.49 -15.51
C ARG A 90 1.08 0.97 -15.16
N VAL A 91 2.08 0.24 -15.63
CA VAL A 91 3.49 0.53 -15.31
C VAL A 91 3.93 1.87 -15.91
N ASP A 92 3.35 2.26 -17.05
CA ASP A 92 3.61 3.54 -17.71
C ASP A 92 3.34 4.75 -16.80
N ASP A 93 2.39 4.60 -15.86
CA ASP A 93 2.02 5.67 -14.92
C ASP A 93 3.06 5.82 -13.78
N SER A 94 4.11 4.99 -13.77
CA SER A 94 5.16 4.95 -12.73
C SER A 94 6.52 5.49 -13.18
N PHE A 95 6.76 5.61 -14.49
CA PHE A 95 8.04 6.12 -15.01
C PHE A 95 8.14 7.63 -14.82
N VAL A 96 9.31 8.08 -14.37
CA VAL A 96 9.64 9.51 -14.25
C VAL A 96 10.67 9.92 -15.29
N THR A 97 11.36 8.94 -15.87
CA THR A 97 12.41 9.15 -16.86
C THR A 97 12.17 8.29 -18.10
N ASP A 98 12.64 8.77 -19.26
CA ASP A 98 12.54 8.06 -20.53
C ASP A 98 13.67 7.01 -20.73
N VAL A 99 14.63 6.95 -19.79
CA VAL A 99 15.81 6.09 -19.85
C VAL A 99 15.81 5.13 -18.67
N VAL A 100 15.91 3.83 -18.96
CA VAL A 100 15.85 2.75 -17.95
C VAL A 100 16.93 2.90 -16.87
N GLU A 101 18.14 3.31 -17.25
CA GLU A 101 19.26 3.50 -16.34
C GLU A 101 19.00 4.64 -15.33
N ASP A 102 18.39 5.73 -15.81
CA ASP A 102 18.01 6.87 -14.98
C ASP A 102 16.87 6.51 -14.02
N GLU A 103 15.91 5.69 -14.45
CA GLU A 103 14.81 5.20 -13.61
C GLU A 103 15.31 4.30 -12.46
N LEU A 104 16.27 3.40 -12.75
CA LEU A 104 16.91 2.54 -11.75
C LEU A 104 17.74 3.36 -10.76
N ALA A 105 18.45 4.39 -11.23
CA ALA A 105 19.19 5.31 -10.38
C ALA A 105 18.25 6.10 -9.46
N TRP A 106 17.10 6.55 -9.97
CA TRP A 106 16.14 7.37 -9.23
C TRP A 106 15.43 6.59 -8.11
N THR A 107 14.96 5.38 -8.41
CA THR A 107 14.34 4.47 -7.42
C THR A 107 15.34 4.03 -6.34
N THR A 108 16.55 3.66 -6.73
CA THR A 108 17.63 3.24 -5.81
C THR A 108 18.11 4.39 -4.91
N TRP A 109 18.23 5.61 -5.46
CA TRP A 109 18.63 6.78 -4.67
C TRP A 109 17.60 7.11 -3.58
N ARG A 110 16.29 7.07 -3.88
CA ARG A 110 15.24 7.32 -2.87
C ARG A 110 15.20 6.25 -1.78
N ALA A 111 15.36 4.98 -2.13
CA ALA A 111 15.43 3.88 -1.17
C ALA A 111 16.65 4.00 -0.22
N ARG A 112 17.75 4.60 -0.70
CA ARG A 112 18.97 4.81 0.09
C ARG A 112 18.93 6.11 0.89
N ALA A 113 18.31 7.17 0.38
CA ALA A 113 18.17 8.45 1.08
C ALA A 113 17.25 8.36 2.31
N SER A 114 16.17 7.56 2.26
CA SER A 114 15.29 7.34 3.42
C SER A 114 15.98 6.60 4.58
N ARG A 115 16.94 5.70 4.26
CA ARG A 115 17.77 5.01 5.27
C ARG A 115 18.82 5.89 5.94
N ILE A 116 19.32 6.94 5.27
CA ILE A 116 20.34 7.85 5.84
C ILE A 116 19.70 8.89 6.78
N LEU A 117 18.44 9.28 6.53
CA LEU A 117 17.73 10.29 7.31
C LEU A 117 16.98 9.75 8.55
N SER A 118 17.01 8.44 8.79
CA SER A 118 16.30 7.78 9.89
C SER A 118 17.22 7.17 10.97
N SER A 119 18.52 7.45 10.95
CA SER A 119 19.41 7.10 12.08
C SER A 119 19.15 8.02 13.27
N PRO A 120 18.72 7.51 14.43
CA PRO A 120 18.87 8.26 15.68
C PRO A 120 20.36 8.40 15.99
N SER A 121 20.71 9.48 16.69
CA SER A 121 22.04 9.69 17.28
C SER A 121 22.31 8.68 18.38
#